data_AF-A0A371KZH1-F1
#
_entry.id   AF-A0A371KZH1-F1
#
_cell.length_a   1.000
_cell.length_b   1.000
_cell.length_c   1.000
_cell.angle_alpha   90.00
_cell.angle_beta   90.00
_cell.angle_gamma   90.00
#
_symmetry.space_group_name_H-M   'P 1'
#
loop_
_entity.id
_entity.type
_entity.pdbx_description
1 polymer ?
#
loop_
_entity_poly.entity_id
_entity_poly.type
_entity_poly.pdbx_seq_one_letter_code
_entity_poly.pdbx_strand_id
1 'polypeptide(L)' 'MATSVPSKHTVDGSVDLDVDFPEQREYENAENAELDTKLVEAISAAQAAGNDHLEELLSLELGSHYYRTR' A
#
# COMPACT_ATOMS: atom_id res chain seq x y z
N MET A 1 -0.84 -29.73 -30.06
CA MET A 1 -0.63 -28.40 -30.68
C MET A 1 -1.12 -27.33 -29.71
N ALA A 2 -0.28 -26.31 -29.51
CA ALA A 2 -0.41 -25.01 -28.85
C ALA A 2 -1.65 -24.64 -27.98
N THR A 3 -1.35 -24.43 -26.69
CA THR A 3 -1.72 -23.33 -25.76
C THR A 3 -2.75 -22.26 -26.19
N SER A 4 -3.68 -21.93 -25.29
CA SER A 4 -3.97 -20.53 -24.91
C SER A 4 -4.86 -20.44 -23.68
N VAL A 5 -4.29 -19.88 -22.61
CA VAL A 5 -5.01 -19.38 -21.44
C VAL A 5 -5.41 -17.93 -21.76
N PRO A 6 -6.69 -17.53 -21.70
CA PRO A 6 -7.03 -16.10 -21.59
C PRO A 6 -6.74 -15.70 -20.14
N SER A 7 -5.61 -15.08 -19.80
CA SER A 7 -5.08 -13.77 -20.18
C SER A 7 -5.96 -12.62 -19.69
N LYS A 8 -5.38 -11.90 -18.72
CA LYS A 8 -5.70 -10.54 -18.23
C LYS A 8 -7.03 -10.36 -17.50
N HIS A 9 -6.97 -10.44 -16.17
CA HIS A 9 -7.75 -9.50 -15.36
C HIS A 9 -7.16 -8.12 -15.62
N THR A 10 -7.67 -7.41 -16.62
CA THR A 10 -7.52 -5.96 -16.72
C THR A 10 -8.35 -5.35 -15.62
N VAL A 11 -7.75 -5.18 -14.45
CA VAL A 11 -8.20 -4.17 -13.48
C VAL A 11 -7.69 -2.85 -14.03
N ASP A 12 -8.50 -2.23 -14.89
CA ASP A 12 -8.42 -0.80 -15.20
C ASP A 12 -8.94 -0.07 -13.96
N GLY A 13 -8.11 -0.08 -12.94
CA GLY A 13 -8.39 0.44 -11.63
C GLY A 13 -7.05 0.85 -11.09
N SER A 14 -6.58 2.02 -11.53
CA SER A 14 -5.90 2.89 -10.59
C SER A 14 -6.85 3.00 -9.39
N VAL A 15 -6.63 2.13 -8.41
CA VAL A 15 -7.23 2.28 -7.09
C VAL A 15 -6.52 3.52 -6.59
N ASP A 16 -7.11 4.68 -6.85
CA ASP A 16 -6.87 5.89 -6.07
C ASP A 16 -7.25 5.49 -4.65
N LEU A 17 -6.28 4.91 -3.94
CA LEU A 17 -6.29 4.79 -2.51
C LEU A 17 -6.27 6.23 -2.01
N ASP A 18 -7.46 6.82 -1.96
CA ASP A 18 -7.77 8.14 -1.39
C ASP A 18 -7.64 8.05 0.13
N VAL A 19 -6.54 7.45 0.58
CA VAL A 19 -6.11 7.48 1.95
C VAL A 19 -5.47 8.85 2.08
N ASP A 20 -6.26 9.76 2.63
CA ASP A 20 -5.86 11.13 2.94
C ASP A 20 -4.78 11.08 4.03
N PHE A 21 -3.56 10.74 3.60
CA PHE A 21 -2.39 10.74 4.47
C PHE A 21 -2.01 12.20 4.70
N PRO A 22 -1.91 12.64 5.96
CA PRO A 22 -1.52 14.01 6.23
C PRO A 22 -0.14 14.28 5.62
N GLU A 23 0.00 15.39 4.87
CA GLU A 23 1.28 15.84 4.30
C GLU A 23 2.34 16.06 5.40
N GLN A 24 1.89 16.38 6.62
CA GLN A 24 2.72 16.52 7.80
C GLN A 24 2.38 15.40 8.79
N ARG A 25 3.33 14.48 8.96
CA ARG A 25 3.20 13.33 9.87
C ARG A 25 3.93 13.67 11.17
N GLU A 26 3.18 13.82 12.26
CA GLU A 26 3.75 13.89 13.61
C GLU A 26 3.75 12.50 14.23
N TYR A 27 4.89 12.08 14.74
CA TYR A 27 5.07 10.77 15.36
C TYR A 27 5.41 10.91 16.83
N GLU A 28 4.78 10.09 17.67
CA GLU A 28 5.07 10.01 19.10
C GLU A 28 6.51 9.53 19.38
N ASN A 29 7.04 8.65 18.54
CA ASN A 29 8.38 8.09 18.68
C ASN A 29 9.03 7.82 17.31
N ALA A 30 10.35 7.61 17.32
CA ALA A 30 11.13 7.34 16.11
C ALA A 30 10.79 5.98 15.46
N GLU A 31 10.34 5.01 16.25
CA GLU A 31 9.96 3.68 15.77
C GLU A 31 8.74 3.75 14.83
N ASN A 32 7.77 4.61 15.15
CA ASN A 32 6.59 4.88 14.34
C ASN A 32 6.96 5.55 13.01
N ALA A 33 7.90 6.51 13.03
CA ALA A 33 8.38 7.16 11.81
C ALA A 33 9.13 6.17 10.89
N GLU A 34 9.93 5.26 11.48
CA GLU A 34 10.64 4.22 10.74
C GLU A 34 9.68 3.18 10.16
N LEU A 35 8.66 2.77 10.92
CA LEU A 35 7.63 1.84 10.47
C LEU A 35 6.82 2.43 9.31
N ASP A 36 6.40 3.69 9.42
CA ASP A 36 5.72 4.42 8.34
C ASP A 36 6.56 4.44 7.06
N THR A 37 7.84 4.81 7.17
CA THR A 37 8.76 4.84 6.02
C THR A 37 8.85 3.47 5.34
N LYS A 38 9.02 2.40 6.13
CA LYS A 38 9.09 1.02 5.61
C LYS A 38 7.78 0.58 4.95
N LEU A 39 6.64 0.96 5.51
CA LEU A 39 5.32 0.64 4.94
C LEU A 39 5.11 1.37 3.61
N VAL A 40 5.49 2.65 3.51
CA VAL A 40 5.42 3.41 2.24
C VAL A 40 6.33 2.78 1.17
N GLU A 41 7.58 2.44 1.53
CA GLU A 41 8.50 1.75 0.62
C GLU A 41 7.95 0.39 0.17
N ALA A 42 7.37 -0.38 1.09
CA ALA A 42 6.79 -1.68 0.79
C ALA A 42 5.54 -1.59 -0.09
N ILE A 43 4.68 -0.58 0.11
CA ILE A 43 3.52 -0.28 -0.75
C ILE A 43 4.00 0.04 -2.16
N SER A 44 5.01 0.92 -2.30
CA SER A 44 5.58 1.26 -3.60
C SER A 44 6.20 0.04 -4.29
N ALA A 45 6.89 -0.84 -3.55
CA ALA A 45 7.43 -2.08 -4.08
C ALA A 45 6.33 -3.08 -4.49
N ALA A 46 5.24 -3.19 -3.71
CA ALA A 46 4.09 -4.03 -4.03
C ALA A 46 3.38 -3.54 -5.30
N GLN A 47 3.21 -2.23 -5.43
CA GLN A 47 2.64 -1.58 -6.61
C GLN A 47 3.52 -1.82 -7.85
N ALA A 48 4.84 -1.65 -7.73
CA ALA A 48 5.79 -1.92 -8.81
C ALA A 48 5.81 -3.40 -9.23
N ALA A 49 5.50 -4.31 -8.29
CA ALA A 49 5.37 -5.74 -8.56
C ALA A 49 3.98 -6.14 -9.10
N GLY A 50 3.01 -5.22 -9.14
CA GLY A 50 1.63 -5.51 -9.52
C GLY A 50 0.94 -6.48 -8.55
N ASN A 51 1.26 -6.37 -7.26
CA ASN A 51 0.70 -7.20 -6.19
C ASN A 51 -0.36 -6.42 -5.39
N ASP A 52 -1.53 -6.25 -6.01
CA ASP A 52 -2.64 -5.46 -5.49
C ASP A 52 -3.08 -5.91 -4.09
N HIS A 53 -3.06 -7.21 -3.82
CA HIS A 53 -3.43 -7.75 -2.51
C HIS A 53 -2.45 -7.31 -1.41
N LEU A 54 -1.15 -7.30 -1.72
CA LEU A 54 -0.13 -6.87 -0.79
C LEU A 54 -0.18 -5.35 -0.58
N GLU A 55 -0.42 -4.59 -1.64
CA GLU A 55 -0.62 -3.14 -1.57
C GLU A 55 -1.78 -2.78 -0.63
N GLU A 56 -2.93 -3.43 -0.81
CA GLU A 56 -4.12 -3.21 0.03
C GLU A 56 -3.83 -3.54 1.50
N LEU A 57 -3.20 -4.69 1.76
CA LEU A 57 -2.83 -5.11 3.12
C LEU A 57 -1.91 -4.10 3.82
N LEU A 58 -0.87 -3.64 3.12
CA LEU A 58 0.09 -2.70 3.67
C LEU A 58 -0.52 -1.31 3.87
N SER A 59 -1.43 -0.88 2.98
CA SER A 59 -2.15 0.38 3.11
C SER A 59 -3.11 0.38 4.29
N LEU A 60 -3.78 -0.75 4.55
CA LEU A 60 -4.60 -0.94 5.75
C LEU A 60 -3.76 -0.92 7.03
N GLU A 61 -2.58 -1.55 7.01
CA GLU A 61 -1.66 -1.53 8.15
C GLU A 61 -1.17 -0.10 8.43
N LEU A 62 -0.81 0.64 7.38
CA LEU A 62 -0.42 2.05 7.47
C LEU A 62 -1.56 2.90 8.06
N GLY A 63 -2.79 2.74 7.57
CA GLY A 63 -3.96 3.43 8.13
C GLY A 63 -4.22 3.07 9.60
N SER A 64 -4.13 1.78 9.96
CA SER A 64 -4.28 1.28 11.34
C SER A 64 -3.27 1.93 12.28
N HIS A 65 -2.02 2.08 11.82
CA HIS A 65 -0.98 2.77 12.56
C HIS A 65 -1.44 4.20 12.94
N TYR A 66 -2.00 4.97 12.01
CA TYR A 66 -2.46 6.34 12.26
C TYR A 66 -3.68 6.44 13.18
N TYR A 67 -4.62 5.48 13.10
CA TYR A 67 -5.81 5.47 13.96
C TYR A 67 -5.54 4.97 15.38
N ARG A 68 -4.47 4.19 15.61
CA ARG A 68 -4.07 3.74 16.96
C ARG A 68 -3.27 4.78 17.74
N THR A 69 -2.58 5.68 17.06
CA THR A 69 -1.73 6.71 17.67
C THR A 69 -2.43 8.05 17.89
N ARG A 70 -3.75 8.14 17.67
CA ARG A 70 -4.57 9.34 17.91
C ARG A 70 -5.40 9.21 19.18
#